data_AF-A0A496RN88-F1
#
_entry.id   AF-A0A496RN88-F1
#
_cell.length_a   1.000
_cell.length_b   1.000
_cell.length_c   1.000
_cell.angle_alpha   90.00
_cell.angle_beta   90.00
_cell.angle_gamma   90.00
#
_symmetry.space_group_name_H-M   'P 1'
#
loop_
_entity.id
_entity.type
_entity.pdbx_description
1 polymer ?
#
loop_
_entity_poly.entity_id
_entity_poly.type
_entity_poly.pdbx_seq_one_letter_code
_entity_poly.pdbx_strand_id
1 'polypeptide(L)'
;MNKTKFIIFARLKYFILPILILSLIGCAKARILSLLTNLAKNEKLKEQAVRQETINFEKAKNFISANEVETGFSKEDILRDIGEPSLIISEEEKEKWVYKAAGEGWMGGEKIYLFFDREDNLIEWEHIGLETEEEYLQEVRSLPENFYPFTGKSC
;
A
#
# COMPACT_ATOMS: atom_id res chain seq x y z
N MET A 1 7.93 -57.36 52.05
CA MET A 1 7.68 -56.82 50.69
C MET A 1 7.01 -55.45 50.85
N ASN A 2 7.72 -54.38 50.46
CA ASN A 2 7.51 -52.99 50.94
C ASN A 2 6.32 -52.26 50.29
N LYS A 3 5.16 -52.27 50.93
CA LYS A 3 3.97 -51.49 50.51
C LYS A 3 4.22 -49.98 50.49
N THR A 4 5.17 -49.48 51.28
CA THR A 4 5.54 -48.06 51.39
C THR A 4 6.18 -47.51 50.11
N LYS A 5 6.89 -48.35 49.33
CA LYS A 5 7.50 -47.91 48.06
C LYS A 5 6.43 -47.62 47.00
N PHE A 6 5.30 -48.34 47.01
CA PHE A 6 4.25 -48.22 45.98
C PHE A 6 3.48 -46.89 46.05
N ILE A 7 3.24 -46.37 47.26
CA ILE A 7 2.51 -45.11 47.47
C ILE A 7 3.33 -43.89 47.02
N ILE A 8 4.66 -43.95 47.18
CA ILE A 8 5.57 -42.85 46.78
C ILE A 8 5.64 -42.73 45.25
N PHE A 9 5.71 -43.85 44.52
CA PHE A 9 5.71 -43.83 43.05
C PHE A 9 4.39 -43.33 42.45
N ALA A 10 3.25 -43.59 43.10
CA ALA A 10 1.96 -43.09 42.65
C ALA A 10 1.85 -41.56 42.77
N ARG A 11 2.29 -40.97 43.89
CA ARG A 11 2.25 -39.51 44.11
C ARG A 11 3.22 -38.74 43.21
N LEU A 12 4.36 -39.34 42.86
CA LEU A 12 5.35 -38.74 41.95
C LEU A 12 4.80 -38.59 40.51
N LYS A 13 3.99 -39.54 40.03
CA LYS A 13 3.37 -39.48 38.69
C LYS A 13 2.37 -38.32 38.55
N TYR A 14 1.57 -38.06 39.58
CA TYR A 14 0.58 -36.97 39.55
C TYR A 14 1.22 -35.57 39.63
N PHE A 15 2.44 -35.45 40.17
CA PHE A 15 3.18 -34.18 40.19
C PHE A 15 3.93 -33.87 38.89
N ILE A 16 4.39 -34.89 38.17
CA ILE A 16 5.14 -34.70 36.90
C ILE A 16 4.19 -34.36 35.74
N LEU A 17 2.97 -34.92 35.73
CA LEU A 17 1.98 -34.69 34.66
C LEU A 17 1.61 -33.20 34.43
N PRO A 18 1.29 -32.39 35.45
CA PRO A 18 0.96 -30.97 35.23
C PRO A 18 2.16 -30.15 34.74
N ILE A 19 3.38 -30.49 35.15
CA ILE A 19 4.61 -29.81 34.68
C ILE A 19 4.83 -30.07 33.18
N LEU A 20 4.58 -31.31 32.73
CA LEU A 20 4.63 -31.66 31.32
C LEU A 20 3.57 -30.89 30.51
N ILE A 21 2.34 -30.78 31.03
CA ILE A 21 1.25 -30.01 30.38
C ILE A 21 1.60 -28.52 30.32
N LEU A 22 2.19 -27.95 31.38
CA LEU A 22 2.65 -26.56 31.40
C LEU A 22 3.78 -26.28 30.38
N SER A 23 4.67 -27.24 30.12
CA SER A 23 5.69 -27.08 29.08
C SER A 23 5.12 -27.05 27.65
N LEU A 24 3.99 -27.71 27.41
CA LEU A 24 3.35 -27.76 26.09
C LEU A 24 2.58 -26.47 25.77
N ILE A 25 2.11 -25.73 26.78
CA ILE A 25 1.39 -24.45 26.59
C ILE A 25 2.37 -23.30 26.22
N GLY A 26 3.66 -23.41 26.56
CA GLY A 26 4.67 -22.38 26.31
C GLY A 26 4.97 -22.13 24.83
N CYS A 27 4.92 -23.17 23.97
CA CYS A 27 5.30 -23.04 22.56
C CYS A 27 4.29 -22.28 21.70
N ALA A 28 3.01 -22.19 22.12
CA ALA A 28 1.98 -21.48 21.36
C ALA A 28 2.11 -19.95 21.46
N LYS A 29 2.63 -19.42 22.58
CA LYS A 29 2.73 -17.97 22.84
C LYS A 29 3.76 -17.28 21.96
N ALA A 30 4.86 -17.94 21.62
CA ALA A 30 5.91 -17.37 20.78
C ALA A 30 5.44 -17.10 19.34
N ARG A 31 4.59 -17.99 18.78
CA ARG A 31 4.04 -17.83 17.43
C ARG A 31 3.10 -16.63 17.34
N ILE A 32 2.21 -16.45 18.32
CA ILE A 32 1.25 -15.34 18.34
C ILE A 32 1.99 -14.00 18.44
N LEU A 33 3.01 -13.90 19.29
CA LEU A 33 3.80 -12.67 19.42
C LEU A 33 4.52 -12.32 18.10
N SER A 34 5.11 -13.32 17.42
CA SER A 34 5.74 -13.09 16.12
C SER A 34 4.76 -12.57 15.06
N LEU A 35 3.53 -13.09 15.04
CA LEU A 35 2.50 -12.66 14.11
C LEU A 35 2.08 -11.21 14.35
N LEU A 36 1.86 -10.81 15.60
CA LEU A 36 1.55 -9.43 15.95
C LEU A 36 2.70 -8.48 15.60
N THR A 37 3.96 -8.88 15.86
CA THR A 37 5.12 -8.05 15.48
C THR A 37 5.26 -7.89 13.97
N ASN A 38 4.93 -8.93 13.19
CA ASN A 38 4.95 -8.86 11.74
C ASN A 38 3.82 -7.97 11.20
N LEU A 39 2.61 -8.03 11.80
CA LEU A 39 1.52 -7.12 11.46
C LEU A 39 1.90 -5.65 11.74
N ALA A 40 2.44 -5.36 12.93
CA ALA A 40 2.87 -3.99 13.27
C ALA A 40 3.99 -3.47 12.34
N LYS A 41 4.94 -4.33 11.96
CA LYS A 41 5.96 -3.98 10.96
C LYS A 41 5.33 -3.68 9.59
N ASN A 42 4.35 -4.47 9.17
CA ASN A 42 3.64 -4.26 7.91
C ASN A 42 2.85 -2.95 7.91
N GLU A 43 2.20 -2.59 9.02
CA GLU A 43 1.52 -1.29 9.16
C GLU A 43 2.49 -0.12 9.04
N LYS A 44 3.64 -0.20 9.73
CA LYS A 44 4.68 0.83 9.63
C LYS A 44 5.23 0.97 8.22
N LEU A 45 5.47 -0.13 7.52
CA LEU A 45 5.93 -0.11 6.12
C LEU A 45 4.87 0.50 5.19
N LYS A 46 3.59 0.20 5.41
CA LYS A 46 2.48 0.82 4.67
C LYS A 46 2.40 2.32 4.92
N GLU A 47 2.49 2.75 6.17
CA GLU A 47 2.48 4.18 6.53
C GLU A 47 3.67 4.93 5.88
N GLN A 48 4.85 4.30 5.87
CA GLN A 48 6.03 4.84 5.20
C GLN A 48 5.84 4.95 3.68
N ALA A 49 5.27 3.93 3.04
CA ALA A 49 4.98 3.95 1.60
C ALA A 49 3.97 5.05 1.24
N VAL A 50 2.86 5.15 1.99
CA VAL A 50 1.84 6.21 1.86
C VAL A 50 2.49 7.59 1.98
N ARG A 51 3.33 7.79 3.00
CA ARG A 51 4.02 9.07 3.17
C ARG A 51 4.98 9.38 2.02
N GLN A 52 5.68 8.37 1.51
CA GLN A 52 6.61 8.53 0.40
C GLN A 52 5.89 8.87 -0.91
N GLU A 53 4.75 8.22 -1.20
CA GLU A 53 3.89 8.55 -2.35
C GLU A 53 3.46 10.02 -2.33
N THR A 54 2.98 10.51 -1.17
CA THR A 54 2.61 11.93 -1.04
C THR A 54 3.80 12.86 -1.23
N ILE A 55 4.98 12.52 -0.69
CA ILE A 55 6.20 13.34 -0.89
C ILE A 55 6.58 13.38 -2.38
N ASN A 56 6.55 12.25 -3.08
CA ASN A 56 6.89 12.18 -4.51
C ASN A 56 5.86 12.95 -5.34
N PHE A 57 4.58 12.86 -4.99
CA PHE A 57 3.53 13.66 -5.63
C PHE A 57 3.75 15.16 -5.48
N GLU A 58 4.01 15.64 -4.26
CA GLU A 58 4.31 17.07 -4.03
C GLU A 58 5.56 17.53 -4.78
N LYS A 59 6.59 16.68 -4.86
CA LYS A 59 7.76 16.96 -5.70
C LYS A 59 7.39 17.06 -7.18
N ALA A 60 6.59 16.13 -7.69
CA ALA A 60 6.15 16.14 -9.08
C ALA A 60 5.35 17.41 -9.41
N LYS A 61 4.46 17.79 -8.49
CA LYS A 61 3.66 19.01 -8.60
C LYS A 61 4.53 20.26 -8.65
N ASN A 62 5.49 20.36 -7.73
CA ASN A 62 6.43 21.49 -7.72
C ASN A 62 7.27 21.53 -9.00
N PHE A 63 7.80 20.37 -9.43
CA PHE A 63 8.61 20.22 -10.64
C PHE A 63 7.87 20.69 -11.90
N ILE A 64 6.60 20.31 -12.05
CA ILE A 64 5.74 20.80 -13.14
C ILE A 64 5.42 22.29 -13.00
N SER A 65 5.04 22.74 -11.80
CA SER A 65 4.61 24.13 -11.57
C SER A 65 5.73 25.16 -11.75
N ALA A 66 6.98 24.76 -11.52
CA ALA A 66 8.16 25.58 -11.75
C ALA A 66 8.50 25.73 -13.25
N ASN A 67 7.74 25.08 -14.15
CA ASN A 67 7.96 25.04 -15.58
C ASN A 67 9.36 24.48 -15.95
N GLU A 68 9.87 23.58 -15.11
CA GLU A 68 11.16 22.89 -15.29
C GLU A 68 11.00 21.58 -16.11
N VAL A 69 9.76 21.15 -16.35
CA VAL A 69 9.47 19.97 -17.15
C VAL A 69 9.51 20.32 -18.64
N GLU A 70 10.61 19.94 -19.27
CA GLU A 70 10.73 19.95 -20.73
C GLU A 70 10.52 18.53 -21.28
N THR A 71 10.00 18.42 -22.49
CA THR A 71 9.99 17.14 -23.21
C THR A 71 11.42 16.70 -23.50
N GLY A 72 11.70 15.40 -23.43
CA GLY A 72 13.03 14.81 -23.65
C GLY A 72 13.80 14.47 -22.38
N PHE A 73 13.25 14.76 -21.19
CA PHE A 73 13.83 14.28 -19.93
C PHE A 73 13.79 12.75 -19.85
N SER A 74 14.89 12.14 -19.42
CA SER A 74 14.94 10.69 -19.22
C SER A 74 14.14 10.25 -17.98
N LYS A 75 13.66 9.01 -17.97
CA LYS A 75 13.08 8.38 -16.78
C LYS A 75 14.02 8.46 -15.58
N GLU A 76 15.31 8.25 -15.78
CA GLU A 76 16.33 8.28 -14.73
C GLU A 76 16.44 9.67 -14.08
N ASP A 77 16.40 10.74 -14.88
CA ASP A 77 16.43 12.11 -14.36
C ASP A 77 15.18 12.40 -13.52
N ILE A 78 14.01 11.99 -14.03
CA ILE A 78 12.74 12.15 -13.32
C ILE A 78 12.72 11.35 -12.00
N LEU A 79 13.19 10.10 -11.99
CA LEU A 79 13.28 9.29 -10.77
C LEU A 79 14.24 9.87 -9.75
N ARG A 80 15.34 10.47 -10.21
CA ARG A 80 16.33 11.09 -9.32
C ARG A 80 15.75 12.30 -8.61
N ASP A 81 15.01 13.14 -9.34
CA ASP A 81 14.57 14.44 -8.83
C ASP A 81 13.21 14.33 -8.10
N ILE A 82 12.26 13.58 -8.68
CA ILE A 82 10.90 13.40 -8.15
C ILE A 82 10.81 12.17 -7.23
N GLY A 83 11.34 11.03 -7.67
CA GLY A 83 11.19 9.72 -7.03
C GLY A 83 10.27 8.78 -7.79
N GLU A 84 10.02 7.59 -7.23
CA GLU A 84 9.17 6.56 -7.86
C GLU A 84 7.70 7.01 -8.01
N PRO A 85 7.04 6.69 -9.14
CA PRO A 85 5.61 6.92 -9.32
C PRO A 85 4.76 5.98 -8.47
N SER A 86 3.52 6.37 -8.19
CA SER A 86 2.54 5.53 -7.49
C SER A 86 2.07 4.36 -8.35
N LEU A 87 2.04 4.53 -9.67
CA LEU A 87 1.67 3.48 -10.63
C LEU A 87 2.35 3.71 -11.98
N ILE A 88 2.75 2.61 -12.60
CA ILE A 88 3.28 2.56 -13.96
C ILE A 88 2.31 1.73 -14.81
N ILE A 89 1.87 2.28 -15.93
CA ILE A 89 1.01 1.61 -16.90
C ILE A 89 1.76 1.56 -18.23
N SER A 90 2.11 0.37 -18.69
CA SER A 90 2.73 0.19 -20.00
C SER A 90 1.66 0.02 -21.07
N GLU A 91 1.64 0.91 -22.06
CA GLU A 91 0.84 0.83 -23.28
C GLU A 91 1.75 0.48 -24.47
N GLU A 92 1.20 0.13 -25.64
CA GLU A 92 1.99 -0.43 -26.75
C GLU A 92 3.16 0.46 -27.21
N GLU A 93 3.00 1.79 -27.18
CA GLU A 93 4.00 2.74 -27.66
C GLU A 93 4.48 3.72 -26.60
N LYS A 94 3.86 3.71 -25.42
CA LYS A 94 4.16 4.66 -24.36
C LYS A 94 4.04 4.03 -22.98
N GLU A 95 4.81 4.54 -22.03
CA GLU A 95 4.67 4.22 -20.62
C GLU A 95 4.10 5.43 -19.88
N LYS A 96 3.03 5.20 -19.12
CA LYS A 96 2.34 6.23 -18.34
C LYS A 96 2.67 6.06 -16.87
N TRP A 97 3.29 7.07 -16.28
CA TRP A 97 3.54 7.16 -14.84
C TRP A 97 2.47 8.01 -14.19
N VAL A 98 1.99 7.57 -13.03
CA VAL A 98 0.97 8.25 -12.26
C VAL A 98 1.53 8.62 -10.89
N TYR A 99 1.52 9.91 -10.59
CA TYR A 99 1.78 10.43 -9.25
C TYR A 99 0.47 10.93 -8.66
N LYS A 100 0.16 10.49 -7.43
CA LYS A 100 -1.01 10.95 -6.67
C LYS A 100 -0.68 10.99 -5.19
N ALA A 101 -1.35 11.86 -4.44
CA ALA A 101 -1.25 11.82 -2.99
C ALA A 101 -1.81 10.49 -2.45
N ALA A 102 -1.18 9.96 -1.41
CA ALA A 102 -1.69 8.77 -0.76
C ALA A 102 -2.97 9.09 0.02
N GLY A 103 -3.91 8.15 0.02
CA GLY A 103 -5.23 8.33 0.64
C GLY A 103 -6.30 8.90 -0.31
N GLU A 104 -5.91 9.49 -1.44
CA GLU A 104 -6.86 9.85 -2.49
C GLU A 104 -7.30 8.61 -3.28
N GLY A 105 -8.62 8.44 -3.40
CA GLY A 105 -9.20 7.35 -4.18
C GLY A 105 -8.84 7.46 -5.67
N TRP A 106 -8.83 6.34 -6.40
CA TRP A 106 -8.46 6.35 -7.82
C TRP A 106 -9.32 7.26 -8.71
N MET A 107 -10.59 7.46 -8.32
CA MET A 107 -11.56 8.27 -9.06
C MET A 107 -11.61 9.73 -8.62
N GLY A 108 -10.92 10.10 -7.54
CA GLY A 108 -10.91 11.48 -7.02
C GLY A 108 -9.48 11.96 -6.79
N GLY A 109 -9.33 13.22 -6.39
CA GLY A 109 -8.03 13.77 -6.05
C GLY A 109 -7.19 14.20 -7.25
N GLU A 110 -6.18 15.00 -6.94
CA GLU A 110 -5.27 15.60 -7.90
C GLU A 110 -4.26 14.55 -8.37
N LYS A 111 -4.00 14.51 -9.69
CA LYS A 111 -3.12 13.52 -10.30
C LYS A 111 -2.21 14.14 -11.32
N ILE A 112 -0.98 13.66 -11.35
CA ILE A 112 0.01 14.02 -12.34
C ILE A 112 0.33 12.79 -13.17
N TYR A 113 0.21 12.93 -14.48
CA TYR A 113 0.55 11.91 -15.45
C TYR A 113 1.78 12.34 -16.23
N LEU A 114 2.76 11.45 -16.32
CA LEU A 114 3.92 11.61 -17.17
C LEU A 114 3.90 10.49 -18.21
N PHE A 115 4.08 10.83 -19.48
CA PHE A 115 4.09 9.88 -20.58
C PHE A 115 5.49 9.81 -21.17
N PHE A 116 6.00 8.59 -21.28
CA PHE A 116 7.32 8.30 -21.81
C PHE A 116 7.19 7.51 -23.10
N ASP A 117 8.08 7.76 -24.06
CA ASP A 117 8.21 6.93 -25.25
C ASP A 117 8.99 5.63 -24.96
N ARG A 118 9.26 4.86 -26.02
CA ARG A 118 10.05 3.61 -25.95
C ARG A 118 11.54 3.83 -25.73
N GLU A 119 12.01 5.07 -25.87
CA GLU A 119 13.40 5.47 -25.61
C GLU A 119 13.55 6.04 -24.19
N ASP A 120 12.53 5.85 -23.35
CA ASP A 120 12.47 6.29 -21.96
C ASP A 120 12.55 7.83 -21.79
N ASN A 121 12.15 8.58 -22.82
CA ASN A 121 12.09 10.05 -22.77
C ASN A 121 10.67 10.55 -22.53
N LEU A 122 10.54 11.59 -21.72
CA LEU A 122 9.28 12.26 -21.44
C LEU A 122 8.77 12.96 -22.70
N ILE A 123 7.61 12.54 -23.20
CA ILE A 123 6.97 13.12 -24.40
C ILE A 123 5.84 14.08 -24.06
N GLU A 124 5.16 13.86 -22.94
CA GLU A 124 3.96 14.61 -22.56
C GLU A 124 3.74 14.50 -21.04
N TRP A 125 3.07 15.48 -20.47
CA TRP A 125 2.58 15.43 -19.11
C TRP A 125 1.22 16.09 -18.99
N GLU A 126 0.41 15.59 -18.06
CA GLU A 126 -0.92 16.14 -17.76
C GLU A 126 -1.05 16.31 -16.24
N HIS A 127 -1.55 17.47 -15.81
CA HIS A 127 -1.91 17.71 -14.43
C HIS A 127 -3.43 17.79 -14.31
N ILE A 128 -4.05 16.72 -13.81
CA ILE A 128 -5.49 16.69 -13.53
C ILE A 128 -5.69 17.24 -12.11
N GLY A 129 -5.98 18.53 -12.05
CA GLY A 129 -6.43 19.20 -10.83
C GLY A 129 -7.80 18.68 -10.39
N LEU A 130 -8.08 18.77 -9.08
CA LEU A 130 -9.47 18.78 -8.63
C LEU A 130 -10.12 20.05 -9.18
N GLU A 131 -10.74 19.94 -10.36
CA GLU A 131 -11.92 20.75 -10.65
C GLU A 131 -12.84 20.58 -9.43
N THR A 132 -13.24 21.69 -8.83
CA THR A 132 -13.97 21.69 -7.55
C THR A 132 -15.02 20.57 -7.53
N GLU A 133 -15.21 19.89 -6.40
CA GLU A 133 -16.19 18.78 -6.27
C GLU A 133 -17.56 19.14 -6.88
N GLU A 134 -17.90 20.43 -6.89
CA GLU A 134 -19.08 21.04 -7.54
C GLU A 134 -19.10 20.91 -9.08
N GLU A 135 -17.97 21.06 -9.76
CA GLU A 135 -17.79 20.95 -11.20
C GLU A 135 -17.86 19.48 -11.66
N TYR A 136 -17.20 18.57 -10.91
CA TYR A 136 -17.32 17.13 -11.12
C TYR A 136 -18.76 16.64 -10.91
N LEU A 137 -19.41 17.09 -9.83
CA LEU A 137 -20.82 16.76 -9.59
C LEU A 137 -21.74 17.38 -10.65
N GLN A 138 -21.41 18.51 -11.26
CA GLN A 138 -22.13 19.07 -12.40
C GLN A 138 -21.95 18.21 -13.66
N GLU A 139 -20.74 17.79 -13.97
CA GLU A 139 -20.46 16.92 -15.12
C GLU A 139 -21.15 15.56 -14.96
N VAL A 140 -21.01 14.93 -13.79
CA VAL A 140 -21.68 13.66 -13.46
C VAL A 140 -23.21 13.77 -13.49
N ARG A 141 -23.79 14.90 -13.05
CA ARG A 141 -25.23 15.18 -13.19
C ARG A 141 -25.68 15.41 -14.64
N SER A 142 -24.76 15.77 -15.53
CA SER A 142 -25.05 15.99 -16.95
C SER A 142 -24.98 14.72 -17.80
N LEU A 143 -24.41 13.63 -17.26
CA LEU A 143 -24.35 12.35 -17.94
C LEU A 143 -25.73 11.66 -17.98
N PRO A 144 -26.10 11.00 -19.09
CA PRO A 144 -27.35 10.26 -19.18
C PRO A 144 -27.38 9.11 -18.14
N GLU A 145 -28.53 8.87 -17.50
CA GLU A 145 -28.72 7.93 -16.36
C GLU A 145 -28.20 6.51 -16.61
N ASN A 146 -28.02 6.13 -17.87
CA ASN A 146 -27.57 4.84 -18.35
C ASN A 146 -26.04 4.67 -18.40
N PHE A 147 -25.26 5.63 -17.90
CA PHE A 147 -23.79 5.62 -17.97
C PHE A 147 -23.05 5.08 -16.73
N TYR A 148 -23.75 4.61 -15.69
CA TYR A 148 -23.07 4.05 -14.50
C TYR A 148 -22.85 2.53 -14.62
N PRO A 149 -21.63 2.04 -14.91
CA PRO A 149 -21.32 0.63 -14.74
C PRO A 149 -21.13 0.34 -13.25
N PHE A 150 -21.92 -0.61 -12.75
CA PHE A 150 -21.55 -1.45 -11.60
C PHE A 150 -21.47 -0.78 -10.22
N THR A 151 -22.64 -0.44 -9.64
CA THR A 151 -22.78 -0.60 -8.18
C THR A 151 -22.89 -2.09 -7.87
N GLY A 152 -21.75 -2.73 -7.57
CA GLY A 152 -21.73 -4.08 -7.05
C GLY A 152 -22.60 -4.15 -5.79
N LYS A 153 -23.76 -4.81 -5.89
CA LYS A 153 -24.52 -5.24 -4.71
C LYS A 153 -23.62 -6.17 -3.92
N SER A 154 -23.17 -5.73 -2.75
CA SER A 154 -22.67 -6.63 -1.71
C SER A 154 -23.83 -7.53 -1.29
N CYS A 155 -23.71 -8.83 -1.59
CA CYS A 155 -24.53 -9.88 -0.97
C CYS A 155 -24.13 -10.08 0.49
#